data_AF-A0AAX3WPS5-F1
#
_entry.id   AF-A0AAX3WPS5-F1
#
_cell.length_a   1.000
_cell.length_b   1.000
_cell.length_c   1.000
_cell.angle_alpha   90.00
_cell.angle_beta   90.00
_cell.angle_gamma   90.00
#
_symmetry.space_group_name_H-M   'P 1'
#
loop_
_entity.id
_entity.type
_entity.pdbx_description
1 polymer ?
#
loop_
_entity_poly.entity_id
_entity_poly.type
_entity_poly.pdbx_seq_one_letter_code
_entity_poly.pdbx_strand_id
1 'polypeptide(L)' 'MDFSEYLRFTRLFHGLTQKEIAARLGYTQALISEVENKRKHPSTRLKVALTREFPRTIEFERFLIELKMEMV' A
#
# COMPACT_ATOMS: atom_id res chain seq x y z
N MET A 1 -9.59 -3.70 7.03
CA MET A 1 -8.43 -3.17 6.30
C MET A 1 -8.48 -1.66 6.26
N ASP A 2 -7.52 -1.00 6.92
CA ASP A 2 -7.31 0.45 6.79
C ASP A 2 -6.37 0.79 5.61
N PHE A 3 -6.12 2.07 5.38
CA PHE A 3 -5.24 2.49 4.27
C PHE A 3 -3.78 2.07 4.48
N SER A 4 -3.29 1.99 5.72
CA SER A 4 -1.92 1.58 6.01
C SER A 4 -1.68 0.12 5.63
N GLU A 5 -2.66 -0.74 5.92
CA GLU A 5 -2.69 -2.12 5.45
C GLU A 5 -2.81 -2.21 3.92
N TYR A 6 -3.69 -1.40 3.32
CA TYR A 6 -3.85 -1.34 1.87
C TYR A 6 -2.53 -0.99 1.16
N LEU A 7 -1.81 0.05 1.63
CA LEU A 7 -0.50 0.44 1.11
C LEU A 7 0.50 -0.71 1.19
N ARG A 8 0.56 -1.39 2.34
CA ARG A 8 1.44 -2.54 2.55
C ARG A 8 1.10 -3.69 1.61
N PHE A 9 -0.18 -3.99 1.42
CA PHE A 9 -0.61 -5.09 0.55
C PHE A 9 -0.41 -4.77 -0.93
N THR A 10 -0.64 -3.54 -1.38
CA THR A 10 -0.24 -3.11 -2.73
C THR A 10 1.25 -3.34 -2.94
N ARG A 11 2.09 -2.93 -1.97
CA ARG A 11 3.54 -3.14 -2.05
C ARG A 11 3.91 -4.62 -2.17
N LEU A 12 3.35 -5.47 -1.31
CA LEU A 12 3.65 -6.90 -1.28
C LEU A 12 3.16 -7.63 -2.54
N PHE A 13 1.96 -7.29 -3.03
CA PHE A 13 1.42 -7.85 -4.27
C PHE A 13 2.33 -7.61 -5.47
N HIS A 14 2.93 -6.42 -5.57
CA HIS A 14 3.88 -6.09 -6.62
C HIS A 14 5.33 -6.53 -6.33
N GLY A 15 5.58 -7.25 -5.24
CA GLY A 15 6.91 -7.74 -4.88
C GLY A 15 7.92 -6.64 -4.54
N LEU A 16 7.44 -5.46 -4.10
CA LEU A 16 8.28 -4.28 -3.88
C LEU A 16 8.77 -4.18 -2.42
N THR A 17 9.97 -3.65 -2.24
CA THR A 17 10.46 -3.13 -0.96
C THR A 17 9.82 -1.78 -0.65
N GLN A 18 9.90 -1.35 0.62
CA GLN A 18 9.40 -0.02 1.01
C GLN A 18 10.13 1.11 0.29
N LYS A 19 11.42 0.92 -0.04
CA LYS A 19 12.22 1.89 -0.80
C LYS A 19 11.74 2.02 -2.24
N GLU A 20 11.43 0.90 -2.89
CA GLU A 20 11.00 0.90 -4.29
C GLU A 20 9.60 1.49 -4.47
N ILE A 21 8.64 1.14 -3.61
CA ILE A 21 7.31 1.76 -3.70
C ILE A 21 7.38 3.25 -3.37
N ALA A 22 8.22 3.65 -2.40
CA ALA A 22 8.42 5.06 -2.08
C ALA A 22 8.94 5.83 -3.29
N ALA A 23 9.94 5.28 -4.00
CA ALA A 23 10.50 5.90 -5.20
C ALA A 23 9.45 6.08 -6.30
N ARG A 24 8.61 5.06 -6.56
CA ARG A 24 7.52 5.16 -7.55
C ARG A 24 6.46 6.20 -7.18
N LEU A 25 6.18 6.35 -5.89
CA LEU A 25 5.20 7.32 -5.40
C LEU A 25 5.76 8.74 -5.18
N GLY A 26 7.07 8.94 -5.36
CA GLY A 26 7.75 10.22 -5.11
C GLY A 26 7.87 10.57 -3.62
N TYR A 27 8.06 9.58 -2.76
CA TYR A 27 8.20 9.72 -1.31
C TYR A 27 9.47 9.04 -0.78
N THR A 28 9.74 9.23 0.52
CA THR A 28 10.87 8.57 1.21
C THR A 28 10.44 7.21 1.75
N GLN A 29 11.38 6.27 1.83
CA GLN A 29 11.16 4.97 2.46
C GLN A 29 10.70 5.12 3.92
N ALA A 30 11.26 6.10 4.66
CA ALA A 30 10.88 6.38 6.04
C ALA A 30 9.39 6.72 6.17
N LEU A 31 8.84 7.55 5.27
CA LEU A 31 7.41 7.89 5.28
C LEU A 31 6.55 6.64 5.07
N ILE A 32 6.89 5.79 4.11
CA ILE A 32 6.17 4.54 3.87
C ILE A 32 6.21 3.64 5.12
N SER A 33 7.37 3.52 5.76
CA SER A 33 7.53 2.78 7.01
C SER A 33 6.64 3.34 8.14
N GLU A 34 6.63 4.66 8.35
CA GLU A 34 5.76 5.28 9.37
C GLU A 34 4.28 5.01 9.11
N VAL A 35 3.85 5.09 7.85
CA VAL A 35 2.45 4.85 7.46
C VAL A 35 2.09 3.39 7.62
N GLU A 36 2.88 2.45 7.08
CA GLU A 36 2.61 1.01 7.19
C GLU A 36 2.59 0.51 8.64
N ASN A 37 3.37 1.14 9.53
CA ASN A 37 3.38 0.84 10.96
C ASN A 37 2.36 1.66 11.77
N LYS A 38 1.44 2.39 11.10
CA LYS A 38 0.41 3.23 11.72
C LYS A 38 0.96 4.31 12.68
N ARG A 39 2.25 4.64 12.60
CA ARG A 39 2.88 5.74 13.36
C ARG A 39 2.54 7.11 12.77
N LYS A 40 2.10 7.14 11.52
CA LYS A 40 1.69 8.37 10.82
C LYS A 40 0.49 8.13 9.95
N HIS A 41 -0.47 9.05 9.99
CA HIS A 41 -1.63 8.99 9.11
C HIS A 41 -1.24 9.34 7.66
N PRO A 42 -1.72 8.57 6.67
CA PRO A 42 -1.47 8.82 5.25
C PRO A 42 -2.15 10.12 4.81
N SER A 43 -1.39 11.02 4.18
CA SER A 43 -1.95 12.23 3.57
C SER A 43 -2.84 11.89 2.37
N THR A 44 -3.80 12.75 2.04
CA THR A 44 -4.62 12.60 0.83
C THR A 44 -3.77 12.48 -0.43
N ARG A 45 -2.64 13.20 -0.50
CA ARG A 45 -1.71 13.15 -1.63
C ARG A 45 -1.07 11.76 -1.79
N LEU A 46 -0.68 11.12 -0.69
CA LEU A 46 -0.16 9.75 -0.72
C LEU A 46 -1.23 8.75 -1.19
N LYS A 47 -2.48 8.92 -0.72
CA LYS A 47 -3.60 8.08 -1.17
C LYS A 47 -3.82 8.19 -2.68
N VAL A 48 -3.86 9.42 -3.20
CA VAL A 48 -4.04 9.69 -4.63
C VAL A 48 -2.86 9.18 -5.46
N ALA A 49 -1.62 9.37 -4.99
CA ALA A 49 -0.44 8.85 -5.65
C ALA A 49 -0.49 7.33 -5.78
N LEU A 50 -0.83 6.64 -4.68
CA LEU A 50 -0.95 5.18 -4.66
C LEU A 50 -1.99 4.68 -5.65
N THR A 51 -3.21 5.25 -5.65
CA THR A 51 -4.29 4.79 -6.53
C THR A 51 -4.05 5.09 -8.01
N ARG A 52 -3.28 6.14 -8.32
CA ARG A 52 -2.90 6.48 -9.70
C ARG A 52 -1.79 5.57 -10.23
N GLU A 53 -0.76 5.36 -9.42
CA GLU A 53 0.41 4.54 -9.81
C GLU A 53 0.08 3.04 -9.81
N PHE A 54 -0.79 2.60 -8.90
CA PHE A 54 -1.20 1.21 -8.75
C PHE A 54 -2.74 1.08 -8.79
N PRO A 55 -3.35 1.16 -9.99
CA PRO A 55 -4.78 0.94 -10.17
C PRO A 55 -5.21 -0.46 -9.71
N ARG A 56 -6.43 -0.56 -9.21
CA ARG A 56 -7.01 -1.86 -8.83
C ARG A 56 -7.26 -2.71 -10.07
N THR A 57 -6.69 -3.91 -10.07
CA THR A 57 -6.98 -4.95 -11.07
C THR A 57 -7.80 -6.06 -10.42
N ILE A 58 -8.42 -6.93 -11.23
CA ILE A 58 -9.19 -8.06 -10.72
C ILE A 58 -8.31 -8.98 -9.88
N GLU A 59 -7.07 -9.19 -10.29
CA GLU A 59 -6.08 -10.01 -9.59
C GLU A 59 -5.77 -9.42 -8.20
N PHE A 60 -5.59 -8.10 -8.13
CA PHE A 60 -5.35 -7.42 -6.86
C PHE A 60 -6.58 -7.46 -5.95
N GLU A 61 -7.79 -7.31 -6.47
CA GLU A 61 -9.02 -7.46 -5.67
C GLU A 61 -9.17 -8.87 -5.10
N ARG A 62 -8.87 -9.91 -5.89
CA ARG A 62 -8.89 -11.30 -5.42
C ARG A 62 -7.89 -11.52 -4.30
N PHE A 63 -6.66 -11.05 -4.49
CA PHE A 63 -5.62 -11.09 -3.46
C PHE A 63 -6.06 -10.42 -2.14
N LEU A 64 -6.73 -9.26 -2.22
CA LEU A 64 -7.25 -8.59 -1.02
C LEU A 64 -8.40 -9.35 -0.34
N ILE A 65 -9.22 -10.08 -1.10
CA ILE A 65 -10.30 -10.92 -0.56
C ILE A 65 -9.71 -12.14 0.15
N GLU A 66 -8.74 -12.82 -0.47
CA GLU A 66 -8.04 -13.97 0.11
C GLU A 66 -7.39 -13.61 1.45
N LEU A 67 -6.62 -12.50 1.49
CA LEU A 67 -6.04 -11.99 2.73
C LEU A 67 -7.07 -11.71 3.82
N LYS A 68 -8.26 -11.21 3.46
CA LYS A 68 -9.33 -10.96 4.45
C LYS A 68 -9.92 -12.24 4.98
N MET A 69 -10.10 -13.27 4.15
CA MET A 69 -10.65 -14.55 4.55
C MET A 69 -9.72 -15.31 5.51
N GLU A 70 -8.39 -15.14 5.36
CA GLU A 70 -7.38 -15.73 6.26
C GLU A 70 -7.28 -15.04 7.63
N MET A 71 -7.82 -13.82 7.76
CA MET A 71 -7.76 -13.01 8.99
C MET A 71 -9.01 -13.15 9.88
N VAL A 72 -9.98 -13.99 9.50
CA VAL A 72 -11.26 -14.21 10.20
C VAL A 72 -11.23 -15.50 11.00
#